data_AF-D7VRQ2-F1
#
_entry.id   AF-D7VRQ2-F1
#
_cell.length_a   1.000
_cell.length_b   1.000
_cell.length_c   1.000
_cell.angle_alpha   90.00
_cell.angle_beta   90.00
_cell.angle_gamma   90.00
#
_symmetry.space_group_name_H-M   'P 1'
#
loop_
_entity.id
_entity.type
_entity.pdbx_description
1 polymer ?
#
loop_
_entity_poly.entity_id
_entity_poly.type
_entity_poly.pdbx_seq_one_letter_code
_entity_poly.pdbx_strand_id
1 'polypeptide(L)'
;MKSKNNNPSLIRIQMFNTQIRIKNMNKVYTLLCALFCLAVTFSSCTKTEELTPLPEDKMLEYKVINLTDDQVIYGAIDNQKNTITVYLPFYYGLSVIDPEIKLSNGAKLKEEILPIQVEATGTTYTVTAANGISRTYTLHIVLQSTPSLAVSWQTPLALSQSPGKAMPAILGNFAHSNAKLVKVTLINQENQKRYSMGVNSASIMTSGNDLYLLRFNGTEYIDRIPADITNGTYKVEVQSLGHTSLIAEPLTITYVQPDVYLPKSSIDLKKTDEWEIVPQSNTVFLGLQKVTATVNGKDYVLPVKSWSRTALKVGFPTDFPGGNLPAVTVRFDFEGWKSVTLSAWLNITT
;
A
#
# COMPACT_ATOMS: atom_id res chain seq x y z
N MET A 1 -56.33 -0.61 109.76
CA MET A 1 -55.39 0.48 109.41
C MET A 1 -55.80 1.01 108.03
N LYS A 2 -56.36 2.24 108.00
CA LYS A 2 -56.81 3.10 106.86
C LYS A 2 -57.75 2.46 105.80
N SER A 3 -59.07 2.79 105.76
CA SER A 3 -59.72 4.05 105.29
C SER A 3 -59.71 4.15 103.75
N LYS A 4 -60.78 4.44 102.99
CA LYS A 4 -62.18 4.88 103.21
C LYS A 4 -62.90 4.84 101.84
N ASN A 5 -64.22 4.59 101.85
CA ASN A 5 -65.30 5.32 101.15
C ASN A 5 -65.13 5.82 99.69
N ASN A 6 -66.04 5.46 98.77
CA ASN A 6 -67.37 6.08 98.58
C ASN A 6 -67.98 5.75 97.19
N ASN A 7 -69.26 5.35 97.22
CA ASN A 7 -70.26 5.31 96.12
C ASN A 7 -70.54 6.76 95.63
N PRO A 8 -71.06 7.05 94.41
CA PRO A 8 -72.48 6.80 94.10
C PRO A 8 -72.87 6.55 92.62
N SER A 9 -74.02 5.87 92.49
CA SER A 9 -75.06 5.94 91.46
C SER A 9 -75.13 7.19 90.56
N LEU A 10 -75.38 6.98 89.24
CA LEU A 10 -76.36 7.69 88.38
C LEU A 10 -76.04 7.47 86.88
N ILE A 11 -76.46 6.33 86.31
CA ILE A 11 -76.39 6.10 84.84
C ILE A 11 -77.75 5.62 84.35
N ARG A 12 -78.72 6.53 84.33
CA ARG A 12 -79.92 6.46 83.50
C ARG A 12 -80.40 7.89 83.37
N ILE A 13 -79.87 8.61 82.38
CA ILE A 13 -80.41 9.78 81.64
C ILE A 13 -79.19 10.36 80.87
N GLN A 14 -78.66 9.67 79.87
CA GLN A 14 -77.71 10.27 78.89
C GLN A 14 -77.68 9.57 77.51
N MET A 15 -78.52 8.56 77.25
CA MET A 15 -78.42 7.79 76.00
C MET A 15 -79.14 8.41 74.77
N PHE A 16 -79.76 9.59 74.87
CA PHE A 16 -80.48 10.18 73.72
C PHE A 16 -79.78 11.36 73.02
N ASN A 17 -78.66 11.90 73.54
CA ASN A 17 -77.98 13.06 72.93
C ASN A 17 -76.62 12.77 72.28
N THR A 18 -76.13 11.52 72.28
CA THR A 18 -74.77 11.20 71.79
C THR A 18 -74.72 10.84 70.29
N GLN A 19 -75.84 10.46 69.67
CA GLN A 19 -75.85 9.99 68.27
C GLN A 19 -75.81 11.11 67.21
N ILE A 20 -76.07 12.37 67.57
CA ILE A 20 -76.08 13.49 66.61
C ILE A 20 -74.70 14.17 66.48
N ARG A 21 -73.83 14.09 67.52
CA ARG A 21 -72.56 14.84 67.54
C ARG A 21 -71.40 14.18 66.77
N ILE A 22 -71.46 12.86 66.53
CA ILE A 22 -70.38 12.11 65.87
C ILE A 22 -70.44 12.23 64.34
N LYS A 23 -71.61 12.47 63.75
CA LYS A 23 -71.79 12.50 62.28
C LYS A 23 -71.26 13.78 61.62
N ASN A 24 -71.15 14.88 62.36
CA ASN A 24 -70.66 16.16 61.82
C ASN A 24 -69.14 16.37 61.98
N MET A 25 -68.47 15.67 62.89
CA MET A 25 -67.04 15.86 63.12
C MET A 25 -66.18 15.23 62.00
N ASN A 26 -66.64 14.13 61.39
CA ASN A 26 -65.94 13.49 60.26
C ASN A 26 -66.01 14.31 58.96
N LYS A 27 -67.06 15.11 58.74
CA LYS A 27 -67.16 15.94 57.53
C LYS A 27 -66.23 17.16 57.57
N VAL A 28 -65.97 17.72 58.76
CA VAL A 28 -65.09 18.89 58.94
C VAL A 28 -63.62 18.52 58.77
N TYR A 29 -63.17 17.37 59.29
CA TYR A 29 -61.80 16.88 59.05
C TYR A 29 -61.57 16.43 57.61
N THR A 30 -62.60 15.90 56.94
CA THR A 30 -62.52 15.56 55.51
C THR A 30 -62.43 16.82 54.64
N LEU A 31 -63.14 17.91 55.00
CA LEU A 31 -63.02 19.21 54.30
C LEU A 31 -61.70 19.93 54.57
N LEU A 32 -61.16 19.86 55.79
CA LEU A 32 -59.86 20.45 56.15
C LEU A 32 -58.67 19.69 55.55
N CYS A 33 -58.74 18.37 55.44
CA CYS A 33 -57.73 17.59 54.69
C CYS A 33 -57.83 17.85 53.18
N ALA A 34 -59.03 18.01 52.63
CA ALA A 34 -59.21 18.34 51.21
C ALA A 34 -58.66 19.75 50.87
N LEU A 35 -58.82 20.75 51.75
CA LEU A 35 -58.25 22.09 51.56
C LEU A 35 -56.73 22.13 51.70
N PHE A 36 -56.15 21.32 52.62
CA PHE A 36 -54.70 21.20 52.75
C PHE A 36 -54.07 20.44 51.57
N CYS A 37 -54.77 19.46 51.00
CA CYS A 37 -54.33 18.76 49.79
C CYS A 37 -54.43 19.63 48.52
N LEU A 38 -55.39 20.56 48.42
CA LEU A 38 -55.49 21.50 47.29
C LEU A 38 -54.47 22.66 47.35
N ALA A 39 -53.97 23.02 48.53
CA ALA A 39 -52.97 24.09 48.68
C ALA A 39 -51.55 23.64 48.29
N VAL A 40 -51.29 22.33 48.22
CA VAL A 40 -49.96 21.76 47.89
C VAL A 40 -49.78 21.52 46.38
N THR A 41 -50.81 21.71 45.54
CA THR A 41 -50.75 21.41 44.10
C THR A 41 -50.32 22.56 43.18
N PHE A 42 -49.97 23.75 43.70
CA PHE A 42 -49.58 24.90 42.87
C PHE A 42 -48.13 25.38 43.01
N SER A 43 -47.23 24.57 43.58
CA SER A 43 -45.78 24.80 43.47
C SER A 43 -45.09 23.69 42.66
N SER A 44 -45.61 23.43 41.46
CA SER A 44 -44.82 22.77 40.42
C SER A 44 -44.06 23.85 39.66
N CYS A 45 -42.87 24.17 40.16
CA CYS A 45 -41.90 24.96 39.42
C CYS A 45 -41.42 24.08 38.24
N THR A 46 -42.05 24.22 37.07
CA THR A 46 -41.49 23.64 35.84
C THR A 46 -40.31 24.52 35.43
N LYS A 47 -39.14 24.28 36.03
CA LYS A 47 -37.90 24.66 35.36
C LYS A 47 -37.83 23.81 34.09
N THR A 48 -38.26 24.40 32.99
CA THR A 48 -37.91 23.90 31.66
C THR A 48 -36.40 24.13 31.54
N GLU A 49 -35.63 23.08 31.81
CA GLU A 49 -34.22 23.03 31.43
C GLU A 49 -34.20 23.15 29.89
N GLU A 50 -33.79 24.31 29.39
CA GLU A 50 -33.54 24.48 27.96
C GLU A 50 -32.36 23.56 27.63
N LEU A 51 -32.63 22.47 26.90
CA LEU A 51 -31.57 21.56 26.44
C LEU A 51 -30.59 22.40 25.64
N THR A 52 -29.35 22.50 26.12
CA THR A 52 -28.27 23.16 25.36
C THR A 52 -28.25 22.57 23.95
N PRO A 53 -28.37 23.40 22.89
CA PRO A 53 -28.36 22.93 21.52
C PRO A 53 -27.13 22.05 21.30
N LEU A 54 -27.33 20.87 20.69
CA LEU A 54 -26.21 20.04 20.28
C LEU A 54 -25.31 20.88 19.36
N PRO A 55 -23.97 20.86 19.54
CA PRO A 55 -23.11 21.65 18.68
C PRO A 55 -23.31 21.27 17.20
N GLU A 56 -23.72 22.24 16.39
CA GLU A 56 -24.07 22.07 14.97
C GLU A 56 -22.85 22.18 14.05
N ASP A 57 -21.66 22.37 14.60
CA ASP A 57 -20.38 22.51 13.90
C ASP A 57 -19.61 21.17 13.78
N LYS A 58 -20.34 20.05 13.84
CA LYS A 58 -19.76 18.70 13.92
C LYS A 58 -19.70 17.99 12.59
N MET A 59 -18.64 17.20 12.41
CA MET A 59 -18.60 16.13 11.42
C MET A 59 -19.26 14.89 12.03
N LEU A 60 -20.20 14.31 11.30
CA LEU A 60 -20.95 13.13 11.73
C LEU A 60 -20.36 11.85 11.15
N GLU A 61 -19.86 11.91 9.92
CA GLU A 61 -19.32 10.75 9.21
C GLU A 61 -18.21 11.17 8.25
N TYR A 62 -17.23 10.29 8.12
CA TYR A 62 -16.18 10.36 7.12
C TYR A 62 -16.01 8.95 6.54
N LYS A 63 -16.05 8.82 5.22
CA LYS A 63 -15.89 7.56 4.50
C LYS A 63 -14.85 7.69 3.40
N VAL A 64 -14.15 6.60 3.12
CA VAL A 64 -13.40 6.39 1.88
C VAL A 64 -14.22 5.48 0.98
N ILE A 65 -14.57 5.95 -0.22
CA ILE A 65 -15.56 5.31 -1.10
C ILE A 65 -14.98 4.71 -2.39
N ASN A 66 -13.70 4.90 -2.68
CA ASN A 66 -13.05 4.40 -3.90
C ASN A 66 -12.56 2.95 -3.80
N LEU A 67 -13.33 2.09 -3.12
CA LEU A 67 -13.07 0.65 -3.03
C LEU A 67 -13.93 -0.13 -4.04
N THR A 68 -13.55 -1.38 -4.29
CA THR A 68 -14.36 -2.32 -5.08
C THR A 68 -15.53 -2.87 -4.25
N ASP A 69 -16.53 -3.43 -4.93
CA ASP A 69 -17.65 -4.17 -4.33
C ASP A 69 -18.47 -3.36 -3.29
N ASP A 70 -18.66 -2.06 -3.54
CA ASP A 70 -19.41 -1.13 -2.68
C ASP A 70 -18.90 -1.06 -1.23
N GLN A 71 -17.67 -1.48 -0.99
CA GLN A 71 -17.04 -1.39 0.32
C GLN A 71 -16.70 0.06 0.67
N VAL A 72 -16.73 0.38 1.95
CA VAL A 72 -16.32 1.70 2.46
C VAL A 72 -15.43 1.53 3.69
N ILE A 73 -14.45 2.41 3.85
CA ILE A 73 -13.67 2.52 5.11
C ILE A 73 -14.18 3.74 5.86
N TYR A 74 -14.62 3.53 7.10
CA TYR A 74 -15.06 4.60 7.99
C TYR A 74 -13.86 5.25 8.69
N GLY A 75 -13.84 6.58 8.70
CA GLY A 75 -12.93 7.37 9.53
C GLY A 75 -13.46 7.46 10.97
N ALA A 76 -12.58 7.30 11.95
CA ALA A 76 -12.86 7.56 13.35
C ALA A 76 -12.79 9.07 13.61
N ILE A 77 -13.94 9.68 13.93
CA ILE A 77 -14.04 11.12 14.22
C ILE A 77 -13.96 11.35 15.72
N ASP A 78 -12.98 12.14 16.17
CA ASP A 78 -12.90 12.67 17.53
C ASP A 78 -13.29 14.15 17.51
N ASN A 79 -14.54 14.43 17.85
CA ASN A 79 -15.10 15.78 17.92
C ASN A 79 -14.55 16.62 19.09
N GLN A 80 -13.87 16.02 20.07
CA GLN A 80 -13.26 16.76 21.19
C GLN A 80 -11.86 17.23 20.81
N LYS A 81 -11.10 16.39 20.11
CA LYS A 81 -9.75 16.70 19.62
C LYS A 81 -9.75 17.34 18.23
N ASN A 82 -10.90 17.37 17.55
CA ASN A 82 -11.07 17.77 16.16
C ASN A 82 -10.13 17.00 15.22
N THR A 83 -10.19 15.67 15.30
CA THR A 83 -9.38 14.80 14.43
C THR A 83 -10.24 13.78 13.72
N ILE A 84 -9.78 13.35 12.55
CA ILE A 84 -10.34 12.24 11.78
C ILE A 84 -9.20 11.26 11.58
N THR A 85 -9.35 10.01 12.02
CA THR A 85 -8.36 8.96 11.80
C THR A 85 -8.92 7.89 10.87
N VAL A 86 -8.31 7.73 9.71
CA VAL A 86 -8.68 6.70 8.73
C VAL A 86 -7.65 5.59 8.78
N TYR A 87 -8.08 4.40 9.19
CA TYR A 87 -7.25 3.20 9.14
C TYR A 87 -7.44 2.54 7.78
N LEU A 88 -6.42 2.60 6.92
CA LEU A 88 -6.44 2.02 5.60
C LEU A 88 -5.79 0.64 5.62
N PRO A 89 -6.55 -0.45 5.38
CA PRO A 89 -5.94 -1.75 5.22
C PRO A 89 -5.02 -1.79 4.00
N PHE A 90 -3.77 -2.19 4.20
CA PHE A 90 -2.75 -2.20 3.16
C PHE A 90 -3.16 -2.99 1.89
N TYR A 91 -4.00 -4.02 2.04
CA TYR A 91 -4.30 -4.97 0.97
C TYR A 91 -5.17 -4.37 -0.14
N TYR A 92 -5.81 -3.22 0.09
CA TYR A 92 -6.50 -2.47 -0.96
C TYR A 92 -5.53 -1.79 -1.93
N GLY A 93 -4.25 -1.62 -1.57
CA GLY A 93 -3.22 -1.07 -2.46
C GLY A 93 -3.52 0.35 -2.97
N LEU A 94 -4.28 1.14 -2.20
CA LEU A 94 -4.67 2.50 -2.58
C LEU A 94 -3.47 3.44 -2.60
N SER A 95 -3.32 4.22 -3.66
CA SER A 95 -2.43 5.39 -3.70
C SER A 95 -3.15 6.69 -3.35
N VAL A 96 -4.48 6.71 -3.50
CA VAL A 96 -5.37 7.86 -3.27
C VAL A 96 -6.64 7.38 -2.58
N ILE A 97 -7.22 8.20 -1.71
CA ILE A 97 -8.56 8.01 -1.13
C ILE A 97 -9.54 9.04 -1.68
N ASP A 98 -10.79 8.63 -1.89
CA ASP A 98 -11.89 9.52 -2.24
C ASP A 98 -12.83 9.68 -1.03
N PRO A 99 -12.91 10.89 -0.41
CA PRO A 99 -13.71 11.09 0.78
C PRO A 99 -15.19 11.31 0.50
N GLU A 100 -16.05 10.80 1.37
CA GLU A 100 -17.43 11.26 1.54
C GLU A 100 -17.65 11.70 2.98
N ILE A 101 -18.21 12.90 3.18
CA ILE A 101 -18.33 13.54 4.51
C ILE A 101 -19.78 13.91 4.78
N LYS A 102 -20.27 13.49 5.95
CA LYS A 102 -21.58 13.91 6.48
C LYS A 102 -21.39 14.87 7.63
N LEU A 103 -22.12 15.99 7.61
CA LEU A 103 -22.05 17.05 8.62
C LEU A 103 -23.35 17.14 9.42
N SER A 104 -23.30 17.85 10.54
CA SER A 104 -24.48 18.28 11.28
C SER A 104 -25.46 19.05 10.39
N ASN A 105 -26.74 19.03 10.75
CA ASN A 105 -27.79 19.68 9.96
C ASN A 105 -27.49 21.18 9.77
N GLY A 106 -27.62 21.67 8.53
CA GLY A 106 -27.37 23.08 8.19
C GLY A 106 -25.89 23.48 8.15
N ALA A 107 -24.96 22.61 8.55
CA ALA A 107 -23.53 22.87 8.47
C ALA A 107 -23.00 22.70 7.04
N LYS A 108 -21.88 23.37 6.74
CA LYS A 108 -21.20 23.30 5.45
C LYS A 108 -19.70 23.11 5.63
N LEU A 109 -19.07 22.42 4.69
CA LEU A 109 -17.62 22.37 4.57
C LEU A 109 -17.15 23.67 3.89
N LYS A 110 -16.02 24.21 4.35
CA LYS A 110 -15.38 25.35 3.69
C LYS A 110 -14.61 24.92 2.44
N GLU A 111 -13.95 23.77 2.53
CA GLU A 111 -13.11 23.20 1.49
C GLU A 111 -13.95 22.38 0.50
N GLU A 112 -13.45 22.23 -0.73
CA GLU A 112 -13.97 21.23 -1.67
C GLU A 112 -13.46 19.84 -1.28
N ILE A 113 -14.29 18.81 -1.48
CA ILE A 113 -13.90 17.42 -1.25
C ILE A 113 -13.18 16.93 -2.51
N LEU A 114 -11.87 16.76 -2.42
CA LEU A 114 -11.01 16.27 -3.49
C LEU A 114 -10.34 14.95 -3.10
N PRO A 115 -9.94 14.11 -4.08
CA PRO A 115 -9.13 12.92 -3.80
C PRO A 115 -7.80 13.27 -3.12
N ILE A 116 -7.40 12.48 -2.13
CA ILE A 116 -6.22 12.73 -1.28
C ILE A 116 -5.20 11.61 -1.47
N GLN A 117 -3.93 11.96 -1.73
CA GLN A 117 -2.84 10.99 -1.74
C GLN A 117 -2.70 10.34 -0.36
N VAL A 118 -2.54 9.02 -0.29
CA VAL A 118 -2.46 8.29 1.00
C VAL A 118 -1.31 8.77 1.89
N GLU A 119 -0.24 9.28 1.29
CA GLU A 119 0.95 9.82 1.98
C GLU A 119 0.80 11.31 2.36
N ALA A 120 -0.34 11.95 2.06
CA ALA A 120 -0.55 13.36 2.35
C ALA A 120 -0.61 13.63 3.86
N THR A 121 0.10 14.66 4.30
CA THR A 121 0.12 15.10 5.71
C THR A 121 -0.47 16.50 5.84
N GLY A 122 -1.18 16.76 6.95
CA GLY A 122 -1.66 18.11 7.28
C GLY A 122 -2.96 18.51 6.56
N THR A 123 -3.65 17.57 5.92
CA THR A 123 -4.98 17.82 5.36
C THR A 123 -5.98 18.17 6.45
N THR A 124 -6.78 19.22 6.22
CA THR A 124 -7.77 19.70 7.17
C THR A 124 -9.14 19.94 6.53
N TYR A 125 -10.20 19.83 7.33
CA TYR A 125 -11.56 20.16 6.95
C TYR A 125 -12.21 21.10 7.95
N THR A 126 -12.77 22.21 7.49
CA THR A 126 -13.43 23.21 8.32
C THR A 126 -14.93 23.11 8.13
N VAL A 127 -15.62 22.75 9.21
CA VAL A 127 -17.08 22.68 9.30
C VAL A 127 -17.59 24.01 9.86
N THR A 128 -18.42 24.72 9.11
CA THR A 128 -19.10 25.95 9.54
C THR A 128 -20.58 25.65 9.77
N ALA A 129 -21.04 25.82 11.00
CA ALA A 129 -22.45 25.69 11.37
C ALA A 129 -23.29 26.83 10.79
N ALA A 130 -24.62 26.68 10.80
CA ALA A 130 -25.56 27.69 10.30
C ALA A 130 -25.46 29.02 11.07
N ASN A 131 -25.05 28.98 12.34
CA ASN A 131 -24.80 30.15 13.18
C ASN A 131 -23.43 30.82 12.95
N GLY A 132 -22.63 30.33 11.99
CA GLY A 132 -21.31 30.87 11.64
C GLY A 132 -20.14 30.34 12.47
N ILE A 133 -20.39 29.59 13.55
CA ILE A 133 -19.32 28.96 14.34
C ILE A 133 -18.63 27.91 13.48
N SER A 134 -17.30 27.93 13.50
CA SER A 134 -16.48 27.02 12.69
C SER A 134 -15.58 26.14 13.54
N ARG A 135 -15.37 24.92 13.05
CA ARG A 135 -14.49 23.91 13.66
C ARG A 135 -13.64 23.25 12.58
N THR A 136 -12.33 23.20 12.80
CA THR A 136 -11.39 22.59 11.86
C THR A 136 -10.91 21.24 12.38
N TYR A 137 -11.04 20.21 11.56
CA TYR A 137 -10.58 18.86 11.81
C TYR A 137 -9.28 18.59 11.05
N THR A 138 -8.35 17.89 11.68
CA THR A 138 -7.14 17.36 11.01
C THR A 138 -7.33 15.90 10.64
N LEU A 139 -7.03 15.55 9.38
CA LEU A 139 -7.07 14.18 8.89
C LEU A 139 -5.72 13.47 9.15
N HIS A 140 -5.81 12.29 9.75
CA HIS A 140 -4.71 11.35 9.92
C HIS A 140 -5.01 10.07 9.16
N ILE A 141 -4.20 9.78 8.15
CA ILE A 141 -4.27 8.52 7.39
C ILE A 141 -3.26 7.57 8.02
N VAL A 142 -3.74 6.42 8.49
CA VAL A 142 -2.93 5.37 9.09
C VAL A 142 -3.03 4.13 8.22
N LEU A 143 -1.95 3.83 7.49
CA LEU A 143 -1.81 2.56 6.81
C LEU A 143 -1.70 1.45 7.86
N GLN A 144 -2.68 0.56 7.89
CA GLN A 144 -2.56 -0.69 8.63
C GLN A 144 -1.68 -1.59 7.79
N SER A 145 -0.51 -1.96 8.29
CA SER A 145 0.42 -2.88 7.64
C SER A 145 0.31 -4.30 8.24
N THR A 146 0.92 -5.29 7.59
CA THR A 146 1.16 -6.59 8.24
C THR A 146 2.04 -6.37 9.48
N PRO A 147 1.95 -7.20 10.54
CA PRO A 147 2.79 -7.02 11.73
C PRO A 147 4.30 -7.17 11.43
N SER A 148 4.65 -7.89 10.36
CA SER A 148 6.03 -8.03 9.86
C SER A 148 6.06 -8.54 8.41
N LEU A 149 7.15 -8.27 7.72
CA LEU A 149 7.49 -8.90 6.45
C LEU A 149 8.43 -10.09 6.72
N ALA A 150 8.12 -11.23 6.12
CA ALA A 150 8.94 -12.43 6.13
C ALA A 150 9.16 -12.84 4.69
N VAL A 151 10.43 -13.03 4.30
CA VAL A 151 10.83 -13.34 2.94
C VAL A 151 11.86 -14.46 2.90
N SER A 152 11.77 -15.30 1.87
CA SER A 152 12.69 -16.40 1.61
C SER A 152 12.78 -16.67 0.11
N TRP A 153 13.79 -17.41 -0.32
CA TRP A 153 13.82 -17.91 -1.70
C TRP A 153 12.77 -18.99 -1.90
N GLN A 154 12.11 -19.01 -3.06
CA GLN A 154 11.20 -20.11 -3.41
C GLN A 154 11.93 -21.47 -3.45
N THR A 155 13.18 -21.47 -3.92
CA THR A 155 14.01 -22.69 -3.99
C THR A 155 15.48 -22.36 -3.71
N PRO A 156 16.20 -23.16 -2.91
CA PRO A 156 17.62 -22.91 -2.61
C PRO A 156 18.58 -23.24 -3.77
N LEU A 157 18.13 -23.90 -4.84
CA LEU A 157 18.99 -24.53 -5.85
C LEU A 157 19.64 -23.57 -6.86
N ALA A 158 19.38 -22.25 -6.81
CA ALA A 158 19.98 -21.30 -7.76
C ALA A 158 20.33 -19.96 -7.13
N LEU A 159 21.10 -19.97 -6.03
CA LEU A 159 21.64 -18.74 -5.43
C LEU A 159 22.95 -18.26 -6.05
N SER A 160 23.41 -18.93 -7.12
CA SER A 160 24.48 -18.42 -8.00
C SER A 160 23.86 -17.97 -9.31
N GLN A 161 23.95 -16.66 -9.59
CA GLN A 161 23.38 -16.03 -10.76
C GLN A 161 24.42 -15.24 -11.54
N SER A 162 24.05 -14.81 -12.74
CA SER A 162 24.88 -13.95 -13.58
C SER A 162 24.12 -12.67 -13.93
N PRO A 163 24.83 -11.57 -14.25
CA PRO A 163 24.21 -10.37 -14.79
C PRO A 163 23.36 -10.69 -16.03
N GLY A 164 22.23 -10.02 -16.21
CA GLY A 164 21.29 -10.26 -17.31
C GLY A 164 20.36 -11.47 -17.13
N LYS A 165 20.49 -12.27 -16.07
CA LYS A 165 19.53 -13.33 -15.74
C LYS A 165 18.32 -12.83 -14.96
N ALA A 166 17.24 -13.62 -15.03
CA ALA A 166 16.11 -13.47 -14.12
C ALA A 166 16.57 -13.67 -12.67
N MET A 167 16.04 -12.85 -11.76
CA MET A 167 16.19 -13.14 -10.33
C MET A 167 15.44 -14.41 -9.94
N PRO A 168 15.96 -15.22 -9.00
CA PRO A 168 15.20 -16.29 -8.39
C PRO A 168 13.92 -15.74 -7.75
N ALA A 169 12.86 -16.53 -7.78
CA ALA A 169 11.59 -16.12 -7.21
C ALA A 169 11.66 -16.04 -5.68
N ILE A 170 10.93 -15.08 -5.11
CA ILE A 170 10.92 -14.78 -3.67
C ILE A 170 9.55 -15.16 -3.12
N LEU A 171 9.53 -15.98 -2.08
CA LEU A 171 8.36 -16.22 -1.24
C LEU A 171 8.28 -15.16 -0.16
N GLY A 172 7.08 -14.69 0.16
CA GLY A 172 6.85 -13.85 1.32
C GLY A 172 5.39 -13.71 1.69
N ASN A 173 5.13 -13.21 2.88
CA ASN A 173 3.78 -12.88 3.37
C ASN A 173 3.33 -11.49 2.87
N PHE A 174 3.48 -11.21 1.57
CA PHE A 174 3.22 -9.90 0.98
C PHE A 174 1.77 -9.42 1.21
N ALA A 175 0.80 -10.34 1.25
CA ALA A 175 -0.61 -10.05 1.49
C ALA A 175 -1.25 -9.08 0.46
N HIS A 176 -0.61 -8.92 -0.71
CA HIS A 176 -1.14 -8.23 -1.88
C HIS A 176 -0.58 -8.89 -3.16
N SER A 177 -1.22 -8.67 -4.31
CA SER A 177 -0.77 -9.18 -5.62
C SER A 177 -0.07 -8.13 -6.50
N ASN A 178 -0.02 -6.87 -6.06
CA ASN A 178 0.61 -5.79 -6.81
C ASN A 178 2.14 -5.76 -6.64
N ALA A 179 2.89 -6.31 -7.60
CA ALA A 179 4.36 -6.36 -7.56
C ALA A 179 5.04 -4.98 -7.49
N LYS A 180 4.39 -3.91 -7.96
CA LYS A 180 4.95 -2.55 -7.94
C LYS A 180 5.08 -1.97 -6.53
N LEU A 181 4.39 -2.54 -5.55
CA LEU A 181 4.53 -2.18 -4.14
C LEU A 181 5.74 -2.85 -3.47
N VAL A 182 6.45 -3.72 -4.19
CA VAL A 182 7.66 -4.39 -3.69
C VAL A 182 8.91 -3.74 -4.29
N LYS A 183 9.90 -3.46 -3.44
CA LYS A 183 11.25 -3.08 -3.87
C LYS A 183 12.22 -4.18 -3.49
N VAL A 184 13.08 -4.58 -4.42
CA VAL A 184 14.14 -5.57 -4.16
C VAL A 184 15.49 -4.92 -4.44
N THR A 185 16.38 -4.96 -3.47
CA THR A 185 17.72 -4.35 -3.53
C THR A 185 18.78 -5.42 -3.26
N LEU A 186 19.75 -5.54 -4.16
CA LEU A 186 20.96 -6.33 -3.96
C LEU A 186 22.03 -5.44 -3.33
N ILE A 187 22.58 -5.86 -2.20
CA ILE A 187 23.60 -5.10 -1.45
C ILE A 187 24.88 -5.92 -1.44
N ASN A 188 25.92 -5.46 -2.15
CA ASN A 188 27.21 -6.14 -2.17
C ASN A 188 27.80 -6.18 -0.75
N GLN A 189 28.16 -7.36 -0.26
CA GLN A 189 28.60 -7.52 1.12
C GLN A 189 29.98 -6.91 1.40
N GLU A 190 30.83 -6.82 0.39
CA GLU A 190 32.21 -6.31 0.51
C GLU A 190 32.25 -4.78 0.47
N ASN A 191 31.64 -4.18 -0.56
CA ASN A 191 31.73 -2.74 -0.81
C ASN A 191 30.45 -1.94 -0.49
N GLN A 192 29.39 -2.61 -0.02
CA GLN A 192 28.09 -2.01 0.32
C GLN A 192 27.36 -1.31 -0.85
N LYS A 193 27.83 -1.48 -2.09
CA LYS A 193 27.16 -0.93 -3.27
C LYS A 193 25.78 -1.58 -3.43
N ARG A 194 24.78 -0.74 -3.64
CA ARG A 194 23.38 -1.13 -3.77
C ARG A 194 22.96 -1.13 -5.24
N TYR A 195 22.20 -2.15 -5.62
CA TYR A 195 21.62 -2.32 -6.94
C TYR A 195 20.13 -2.62 -6.81
N SER A 196 19.29 -1.75 -7.37
CA SER A 196 17.85 -1.97 -7.39
C SER A 196 17.49 -2.94 -8.51
N MET A 197 16.62 -3.90 -8.21
CA MET A 197 16.03 -4.78 -9.21
C MET A 197 14.81 -4.11 -9.86
N GLY A 198 14.67 -4.27 -11.17
CA GLY A 198 13.44 -3.93 -11.86
C GLY A 198 12.31 -4.88 -11.50
N VAL A 199 11.17 -4.32 -11.09
CA VAL A 199 9.94 -5.06 -10.76
C VAL A 199 8.79 -4.73 -11.71
N ASN A 200 9.07 -4.04 -12.84
CA ASN A 200 8.04 -3.55 -13.76
C ASN A 200 7.22 -4.70 -14.36
N SER A 201 7.91 -5.77 -14.74
CA SER A 201 7.33 -6.99 -15.30
C SER A 201 7.21 -8.12 -14.27
N ALA A 202 7.39 -7.82 -12.99
CA ALA A 202 7.24 -8.82 -11.93
C ALA A 202 5.75 -9.09 -11.64
N SER A 203 5.45 -10.29 -11.15
CA SER A 203 4.10 -10.68 -10.74
C SER A 203 4.12 -11.25 -9.33
N ILE A 204 3.07 -10.99 -8.55
CA ILE A 204 2.85 -11.66 -7.27
C ILE A 204 1.59 -12.52 -7.37
N MET A 205 1.71 -13.79 -7.00
CA MET A 205 0.61 -14.76 -6.99
C MET A 205 0.56 -15.50 -5.66
N THR A 206 -0.62 -15.95 -5.24
CA THR A 206 -0.77 -16.77 -4.03
C THR A 206 -0.07 -18.12 -4.21
N SER A 207 0.59 -18.61 -3.17
CA SER A 207 1.39 -19.85 -3.17
C SER A 207 0.98 -20.84 -2.07
N GLY A 208 -0.17 -20.61 -1.41
CA GLY A 208 -0.68 -21.40 -0.27
C GLY A 208 -0.08 -20.98 1.08
N ASN A 209 -0.68 -21.42 2.20
CA ASN A 209 -0.21 -21.12 3.57
C ASN A 209 0.05 -19.63 3.84
N ASP A 210 -0.83 -18.75 3.35
CA ASP A 210 -0.69 -17.28 3.45
C ASP A 210 0.60 -16.71 2.84
N LEU A 211 1.27 -17.49 1.99
CA LEU A 211 2.44 -17.07 1.23
C LEU A 211 2.07 -16.63 -0.18
N TYR A 212 2.88 -15.71 -0.65
CA TYR A 212 2.83 -15.12 -1.97
C TYR A 212 4.17 -15.31 -2.65
N LEU A 213 4.14 -15.49 -3.96
CA LEU A 213 5.30 -15.73 -4.78
C LEU A 213 5.53 -14.57 -5.72
N LEU A 214 6.62 -13.83 -5.50
CA LEU A 214 7.13 -12.80 -6.39
C LEU A 214 8.00 -13.45 -7.48
N ARG A 215 7.57 -13.34 -8.74
CA ARG A 215 8.31 -13.82 -9.92
C ARG A 215 8.75 -12.67 -10.81
N PHE A 216 9.97 -12.76 -11.34
CA PHE A 216 10.56 -11.79 -12.27
C PHE A 216 10.42 -12.29 -13.72
N ASN A 217 9.35 -11.87 -14.41
CA ASN A 217 8.99 -12.45 -15.72
C ASN A 217 9.60 -11.69 -16.93
N GLY A 218 9.93 -10.42 -16.77
CA GLY A 218 10.34 -9.56 -17.89
C GLY A 218 11.62 -10.02 -18.57
N THR A 219 11.66 -9.98 -19.90
CA THR A 219 12.81 -10.41 -20.71
C THR A 219 13.83 -9.31 -20.96
N GLU A 220 13.41 -8.05 -20.82
CA GLU A 220 14.25 -6.87 -21.01
C GLU A 220 15.29 -6.72 -19.89
N TYR A 221 16.48 -6.19 -20.19
CA TYR A 221 17.56 -6.04 -19.20
C TYR A 221 17.17 -5.21 -17.98
N ILE A 222 16.23 -4.28 -18.12
CA ILE A 222 15.72 -3.48 -16.99
C ILE A 222 14.97 -4.33 -15.96
N ASP A 223 14.45 -5.50 -16.35
CA ASP A 223 13.73 -6.45 -15.48
C ASP A 223 14.61 -7.63 -15.03
N ARG A 224 15.90 -7.60 -15.38
CA ARG A 224 16.89 -8.63 -15.05
C ARG A 224 17.88 -8.14 -14.02
N ILE A 225 18.74 -9.04 -13.53
CA ILE A 225 19.88 -8.68 -12.69
C ILE A 225 20.72 -7.63 -13.44
N PRO A 226 20.98 -6.44 -12.87
CA PRO A 226 21.64 -5.33 -13.57
C PRO A 226 22.91 -5.76 -14.28
N ALA A 227 23.08 -5.37 -15.54
CA ALA A 227 24.17 -5.86 -16.38
C ALA A 227 25.57 -5.40 -15.92
N ASP A 228 25.62 -4.30 -15.16
CA ASP A 228 26.82 -3.66 -14.59
C ASP A 228 27.09 -4.04 -13.12
N ILE A 229 26.30 -4.98 -12.57
CA ILE A 229 26.59 -5.54 -11.25
C ILE A 229 27.95 -6.25 -11.27
N THR A 230 28.73 -6.07 -10.21
CA THR A 230 30.04 -6.72 -10.09
C THR A 230 29.91 -8.14 -9.56
N ASN A 231 30.95 -8.95 -9.73
CA ASN A 231 31.03 -10.23 -9.02
C ASN A 231 31.00 -9.99 -7.50
N GLY A 232 30.42 -10.94 -6.77
CA GLY A 232 30.44 -10.92 -5.32
C GLY A 232 29.24 -11.61 -4.69
N THR A 233 29.18 -11.53 -3.36
CA THR A 233 28.05 -12.04 -2.57
C THR A 233 27.19 -10.87 -2.13
N TYR A 234 25.88 -11.00 -2.28
CA TYR A 234 24.91 -9.94 -2.09
C TYR A 234 23.86 -10.32 -1.05
N LYS A 235 23.63 -9.43 -0.08
CA LYS A 235 22.40 -9.48 0.73
C LYS A 235 21.24 -9.05 -0.15
N VAL A 236 20.08 -9.68 0.05
CA VAL A 236 18.86 -9.32 -0.69
C VAL A 236 17.88 -8.70 0.29
N GLU A 237 17.68 -7.40 0.13
CA GLU A 237 16.73 -6.59 0.89
C GLU A 237 15.42 -6.50 0.10
N VAL A 238 14.31 -6.83 0.75
CA VAL A 238 12.96 -6.76 0.20
C VAL A 238 12.16 -5.78 1.04
N GLN A 239 11.51 -4.83 0.38
CA GLN A 239 10.62 -3.87 1.00
C GLN A 239 9.22 -4.04 0.43
N SER A 240 8.21 -4.05 1.29
CA SER A 240 6.80 -4.10 0.92
C SER A 240 5.99 -3.44 2.03
N LEU A 241 5.08 -2.53 1.65
CA LEU A 241 4.10 -1.91 2.55
C LEU A 241 4.72 -1.26 3.82
N GLY A 242 5.86 -0.59 3.65
CA GLY A 242 6.57 0.09 4.74
C GLY A 242 7.44 -0.83 5.60
N HIS A 243 7.43 -2.14 5.37
CA HIS A 243 8.33 -3.09 6.02
C HIS A 243 9.54 -3.40 5.14
N THR A 244 10.66 -3.65 5.81
CA THR A 244 11.92 -4.07 5.20
C THR A 244 12.36 -5.38 5.81
N SER A 245 12.84 -6.31 5.00
CA SER A 245 13.38 -7.58 5.48
C SER A 245 14.53 -8.06 4.59
N LEU A 246 15.42 -8.84 5.17
CA LEU A 246 16.51 -9.49 4.46
C LEU A 246 16.14 -10.95 4.22
N ILE A 247 16.38 -11.45 3.01
CA ILE A 247 16.43 -12.88 2.79
C ILE A 247 17.69 -13.42 3.49
N ALA A 248 17.53 -14.50 4.26
CA ALA A 248 18.60 -15.05 5.09
C ALA A 248 19.78 -15.55 4.25
N GLU A 249 19.50 -16.26 3.16
CA GLU A 249 20.54 -16.76 2.26
C GLU A 249 20.94 -15.69 1.23
N PRO A 250 22.23 -15.36 1.10
CA PRO A 250 22.68 -14.36 0.15
C PRO A 250 22.66 -14.89 -1.30
N LEU A 251 22.67 -13.97 -2.25
CA LEU A 251 22.81 -14.25 -3.67
C LEU A 251 24.27 -14.05 -4.11
N THR A 252 24.86 -15.04 -4.75
CA THR A 252 26.18 -14.91 -5.39
C THR A 252 25.99 -14.50 -6.84
N ILE A 253 26.71 -13.46 -7.25
CA ILE A 253 26.75 -12.99 -8.63
C ILE A 253 28.11 -13.29 -9.23
N THR A 254 28.12 -13.94 -10.39
CA THR A 254 29.33 -14.26 -11.14
C THR A 254 29.07 -14.08 -12.63
N TYR A 255 29.92 -13.28 -13.30
CA TYR A 255 29.94 -13.21 -14.76
C TYR A 255 30.24 -14.60 -15.35
N VAL A 256 29.48 -14.94 -16.40
CA VAL A 256 29.65 -16.18 -17.16
C VAL A 256 30.25 -15.85 -18.53
N GLN A 257 30.65 -16.88 -19.28
CA GLN A 257 31.12 -16.75 -20.65
C GLN A 257 30.17 -15.84 -21.46
N PRO A 258 30.67 -14.69 -21.97
CA PRO A 258 29.91 -13.84 -22.88
C PRO A 258 29.50 -14.64 -24.11
N ASP A 259 28.28 -14.40 -24.57
CA ASP A 259 27.75 -15.00 -25.77
C ASP A 259 26.93 -13.97 -26.54
N VAL A 260 26.69 -14.22 -27.82
CA VAL A 260 26.16 -13.24 -28.77
C VAL A 260 24.90 -13.80 -29.42
N TYR A 261 23.88 -12.96 -29.56
CA TYR A 261 22.71 -13.32 -30.35
C TYR A 261 22.85 -12.77 -31.77
N LEU A 262 22.83 -13.65 -32.76
CA LEU A 262 22.62 -13.31 -34.17
C LEU A 262 21.34 -14.02 -34.66
N PRO A 263 20.40 -13.30 -35.30
CA PRO A 263 19.20 -13.91 -35.85
C PRO A 263 19.55 -14.88 -36.98
N LYS A 264 18.70 -15.91 -37.15
CA LYS A 264 18.84 -16.89 -38.24
C LYS A 264 18.34 -16.37 -39.59
N SER A 265 17.56 -15.29 -39.59
CA SER A 265 17.06 -14.62 -40.79
C SER A 265 18.09 -13.66 -41.38
N SER A 266 17.90 -13.28 -42.65
CA SER A 266 18.66 -12.20 -43.28
C SER A 266 18.57 -10.93 -42.43
N ILE A 267 19.72 -10.25 -42.29
CA ILE A 267 19.85 -8.93 -41.67
C ILE A 267 20.16 -7.94 -42.79
N ASP A 268 19.21 -7.04 -43.06
CA ASP A 268 19.37 -6.00 -44.07
C ASP A 268 20.11 -4.80 -43.46
N LEU A 269 21.24 -4.44 -44.04
CA LEU A 269 22.09 -3.34 -43.58
C LEU A 269 22.57 -2.52 -44.79
N LYS A 270 22.84 -1.23 -44.59
CA LYS A 270 23.63 -0.44 -45.53
C LYS A 270 25.09 -0.49 -45.14
N LYS A 271 25.98 -0.32 -46.11
CA LYS A 271 27.43 -0.29 -45.86
C LYS A 271 27.85 0.86 -44.93
N THR A 272 27.06 1.92 -44.89
CA THR A 272 27.23 3.07 -43.97
C THR A 272 26.62 2.87 -42.59
N ASP A 273 25.83 1.81 -42.38
CA ASP A 273 25.12 1.59 -41.12
C ASP A 273 26.05 1.09 -40.02
N GLU A 274 25.64 1.34 -38.79
CA GLU A 274 26.16 0.67 -37.61
C GLU A 274 25.28 -0.54 -37.32
N TRP A 275 25.84 -1.74 -37.47
CA TRP A 275 25.16 -2.97 -37.12
C TRP A 275 25.09 -3.12 -35.60
N GLU A 276 23.88 -3.06 -35.07
CA GLU A 276 23.60 -3.31 -33.66
C GLU A 276 23.46 -4.82 -33.38
N ILE A 277 24.24 -5.28 -32.41
CA ILE A 277 24.34 -6.68 -31.97
C ILE A 277 24.11 -6.72 -30.46
N VAL A 278 23.34 -7.69 -30.00
CA VAL A 278 23.00 -7.86 -28.58
C VAL A 278 23.59 -9.16 -28.02
N PRO A 279 23.82 -9.25 -26.70
CA PRO A 279 24.24 -10.49 -26.08
C PRO A 279 23.18 -11.58 -26.22
N GLN A 280 23.61 -12.84 -26.14
CA GLN A 280 22.68 -13.95 -26.03
C GLN A 280 21.85 -13.84 -24.75
N SER A 281 20.60 -14.31 -24.81
CA SER A 281 19.70 -14.31 -23.64
C SER A 281 20.40 -14.86 -22.40
N ASN A 282 20.21 -14.19 -21.26
CA ASN A 282 20.81 -14.53 -19.95
C ASN A 282 22.34 -14.36 -19.85
N THR A 283 22.96 -13.67 -20.81
CA THR A 283 24.37 -13.28 -20.78
C THR A 283 24.52 -11.77 -20.96
N VAL A 284 25.74 -11.26 -20.84
CA VAL A 284 26.10 -9.85 -21.10
C VAL A 284 27.47 -9.80 -21.76
N PHE A 285 27.78 -8.71 -22.46
CA PHE A 285 29.14 -8.49 -22.95
C PHE A 285 30.10 -8.14 -21.80
N LEU A 286 31.29 -8.74 -21.84
CA LEU A 286 32.38 -8.48 -20.91
C LEU A 286 33.71 -8.64 -21.63
N GLY A 287 34.54 -7.60 -21.57
CA GLY A 287 35.89 -7.62 -22.15
C GLY A 287 35.91 -7.74 -23.67
N LEU A 288 34.93 -7.22 -24.41
CA LEU A 288 34.95 -7.30 -25.88
C LEU A 288 36.21 -6.61 -26.43
N GLN A 289 36.98 -7.31 -27.26
CA GLN A 289 38.22 -6.80 -27.85
C GLN A 289 38.11 -6.60 -29.36
N LYS A 290 37.56 -7.58 -30.09
CA LYS A 290 37.58 -7.58 -31.54
C LYS A 290 36.39 -8.32 -32.13
N VAL A 291 35.92 -7.85 -33.28
CA VAL A 291 34.91 -8.53 -34.10
C VAL A 291 35.49 -8.72 -35.50
N THR A 292 35.44 -9.96 -35.99
CA THR A 292 35.95 -10.33 -37.32
C THR A 292 34.87 -11.06 -38.08
N ALA A 293 34.58 -10.63 -39.30
CA ALA A 293 33.70 -11.32 -40.24
C ALA A 293 34.53 -11.99 -41.33
N THR A 294 34.30 -13.27 -41.57
CA THR A 294 34.91 -14.04 -42.65
C THR A 294 33.89 -14.25 -43.76
N VAL A 295 34.22 -13.76 -44.96
CA VAL A 295 33.40 -13.92 -46.17
C VAL A 295 34.28 -14.54 -47.25
N ASN A 296 33.85 -15.66 -47.83
CA ASN A 296 34.59 -16.38 -48.87
C ASN A 296 36.06 -16.66 -48.51
N GLY A 297 36.33 -16.96 -47.23
CA GLY A 297 37.68 -17.24 -46.72
C GLY A 297 38.56 -16.00 -46.48
N LYS A 298 38.07 -14.78 -46.73
CA LYS A 298 38.77 -13.54 -46.37
C LYS A 298 38.20 -12.96 -45.07
N ASP A 299 39.10 -12.59 -44.16
CA ASP A 299 38.76 -11.95 -42.89
C ASP A 299 38.67 -10.42 -43.02
N TYR A 300 37.66 -9.86 -42.38
CA TYR A 300 37.38 -8.43 -42.29
C TYR A 300 37.20 -8.06 -40.83
N VAL A 301 38.06 -7.18 -40.31
CA VAL A 301 37.87 -6.62 -38.97
C VAL A 301 36.74 -5.60 -39.04
N LEU A 302 35.66 -5.84 -38.32
CA LEU A 302 34.54 -4.91 -38.22
C LEU A 302 34.89 -3.83 -37.19
N PRO A 303 34.96 -2.53 -37.58
CA PRO A 303 35.28 -1.47 -36.63
C PRO A 303 34.24 -1.39 -35.51
N VAL A 304 34.67 -1.61 -34.26
CA VAL A 304 33.82 -1.40 -33.09
C VAL A 304 33.60 0.09 -32.90
N LYS A 305 32.35 0.54 -33.00
CA LYS A 305 31.93 1.94 -32.82
C LYS A 305 31.67 2.24 -31.37
N SER A 306 30.91 1.37 -30.71
CA SER A 306 30.63 1.43 -29.28
C SER A 306 30.20 0.07 -28.76
N TRP A 307 30.36 -0.16 -27.46
CA TRP A 307 29.75 -1.29 -26.80
C TRP A 307 29.47 -0.99 -25.33
N SER A 308 28.47 -1.68 -24.79
CA SER A 308 28.09 -1.71 -23.39
C SER A 308 27.86 -3.17 -22.98
N ARG A 309 27.44 -3.40 -21.73
CA ARG A 309 27.07 -4.75 -21.27
C ARG A 309 25.94 -5.38 -22.07
N THR A 310 25.10 -4.58 -22.72
CA THR A 310 23.83 -5.03 -23.31
C THR A 310 23.71 -4.77 -24.82
N ALA A 311 24.67 -4.07 -25.42
CA ALA A 311 24.66 -3.76 -26.85
C ALA A 311 26.08 -3.54 -27.39
N LEU A 312 26.27 -3.85 -28.67
CA LEU A 312 27.47 -3.64 -29.45
C LEU A 312 27.07 -3.02 -30.78
N LYS A 313 27.77 -1.96 -31.20
CA LYS A 313 27.64 -1.37 -32.54
C LYS A 313 28.94 -1.52 -33.30
N VAL A 314 28.88 -2.15 -34.47
CA VAL A 314 30.02 -2.31 -35.38
C VAL A 314 29.72 -1.68 -36.74
N GLY A 315 30.73 -1.12 -37.39
CA GLY A 315 30.64 -0.70 -38.79
C GLY A 315 31.20 -1.77 -39.74
N PHE A 316 31.15 -1.46 -41.03
CA PHE A 316 31.80 -2.25 -42.07
C PHE A 316 33.04 -1.52 -42.61
N PRO A 317 34.16 -2.24 -42.88
CA PRO A 317 35.28 -1.64 -43.59
C PRO A 317 34.90 -1.29 -45.04
N THR A 318 35.61 -0.35 -45.65
CA THR A 318 35.31 0.14 -47.00
C THR A 318 35.42 -0.93 -48.07
N ASP A 319 36.22 -1.97 -47.85
CA ASP A 319 36.40 -3.11 -48.76
C ASP A 319 35.47 -4.30 -48.42
N PHE A 320 34.56 -4.17 -47.44
CA PHE A 320 33.60 -5.22 -47.12
C PHE A 320 32.66 -5.50 -48.31
N PRO A 321 32.41 -6.77 -48.67
CA PRO A 321 31.59 -7.10 -49.81
C PRO A 321 30.13 -6.67 -49.61
N GLY A 322 29.52 -6.14 -50.68
CA GLY A 322 28.09 -5.85 -50.74
C GLY A 322 27.28 -7.06 -51.24
N GLY A 323 25.96 -6.94 -51.18
CA GLY A 323 25.00 -7.92 -51.69
C GLY A 323 24.55 -8.93 -50.65
N ASN A 324 23.97 -10.03 -51.16
CA ASN A 324 23.42 -11.11 -50.35
C ASN A 324 24.51 -12.10 -49.91
N LEU A 325 24.77 -12.18 -48.61
CA LEU A 325 25.83 -12.97 -47.98
C LEU A 325 25.21 -13.97 -46.96
N PRO A 326 24.78 -15.16 -47.40
CA PRO A 326 24.02 -16.09 -46.54
C PRO A 326 24.85 -16.85 -45.48
N ALA A 327 26.18 -16.80 -45.55
CA ALA A 327 27.07 -17.60 -44.71
C ALA A 327 28.29 -16.80 -44.22
N VAL A 328 28.06 -15.62 -43.64
CA VAL A 328 29.13 -14.84 -43.01
C VAL A 328 29.46 -15.44 -41.66
N THR A 329 30.70 -15.89 -41.48
CA THR A 329 31.16 -16.34 -40.15
C THR A 329 31.62 -15.13 -39.37
N VAL A 330 31.02 -14.87 -38.21
CA VAL A 330 31.37 -13.73 -37.34
C VAL A 330 31.97 -14.26 -36.05
N ARG A 331 33.20 -13.82 -35.77
CA ARG A 331 33.95 -14.15 -34.56
C ARG A 331 34.06 -12.93 -33.65
N PHE A 332 33.77 -13.14 -32.37
CA PHE A 332 33.85 -12.17 -31.30
C PHE A 332 34.92 -12.62 -30.32
N ASP A 333 35.95 -11.79 -30.14
CA ASP A 333 37.03 -12.03 -29.19
C ASP A 333 36.80 -11.24 -27.91
N PHE A 334 36.96 -11.92 -26.78
CA PHE A 334 36.72 -11.39 -25.45
C PHE A 334 37.97 -11.60 -24.57
N GLU A 335 38.34 -10.59 -23.80
CA GLU A 335 39.47 -10.62 -22.88
C GLU A 335 39.22 -11.62 -21.75
N GLY A 336 40.11 -12.61 -21.61
CA GLY A 336 40.01 -13.62 -20.55
C GLY A 336 38.89 -14.65 -20.75
N TRP A 337 38.21 -14.64 -21.91
CA TRP A 337 37.12 -15.56 -22.24
C TRP A 337 37.39 -16.25 -23.57
N LYS A 338 36.65 -17.33 -23.87
CA LYS A 338 36.72 -17.98 -25.18
C LYS A 338 36.09 -17.07 -26.23
N SER A 339 36.65 -17.08 -27.44
CA SER A 339 36.02 -16.45 -28.59
C SER A 339 34.70 -17.15 -28.92
N VAL A 340 33.72 -16.36 -29.35
CA VAL A 340 32.42 -16.85 -29.84
C VAL A 340 32.43 -16.74 -31.35
N THR A 341 31.99 -17.79 -32.06
CA THR A 341 31.92 -17.81 -33.53
C THR A 341 30.56 -18.28 -33.98
N LEU A 342 29.88 -17.47 -34.78
CA LEU A 342 28.51 -17.68 -35.22
C LEU A 342 28.39 -17.46 -36.73
N SER A 343 27.35 -18.01 -37.35
CA SER A 343 27.00 -17.72 -38.74
C SER A 343 25.91 -16.66 -38.79
N ALA A 344 26.03 -15.70 -39.71
CA ALA A 344 25.04 -14.68 -39.99
C ALA A 344 24.70 -14.66 -41.48
N TRP A 345 23.43 -14.39 -41.77
CA TRP A 345 22.98 -14.03 -43.10
C TRP A 345 22.88 -12.51 -43.18
N LEU A 346 23.77 -11.88 -43.94
CA LEU A 346 23.79 -10.43 -44.14
C LEU A 346 23.36 -10.08 -45.55
N ASN A 347 22.55 -9.05 -45.71
CA ASN A 347 22.26 -8.43 -46.99
C ASN A 347 22.71 -6.97 -46.94
N ILE A 348 23.87 -6.69 -47.57
CA ILE A 348 24.54 -5.39 -47.48
C ILE A 348 24.24 -4.57 -48.73
N THR A 349 23.47 -3.50 -48.58
CA THR A 349 23.24 -2.52 -49.65
C THR A 349 24.33 -1.46 -49.66
N THR A 350 24.73 -1.02 -50.85
CA THR A 350 25.77 0.01 -51.05
C THR A 350 25.30 1.39 -50.67
#